data_AF-A0A0D0JY60-F1
#
_entry.id   AF-A0A0D0JY60-F1
#
_cell.length_a   1.000
_cell.length_b   1.000
_cell.length_c   1.000
_cell.angle_alpha   90.00
_cell.angle_beta   90.00
_cell.angle_gamma   90.00
#
_symmetry.space_group_name_H-M   'P 1'
#
loop_
_entity.id
_entity.type
_entity.pdbx_description
1 polymer ?
#
loop_
_entity_poly.entity_id
_entity_poly.type
_entity_poly.pdbx_seq_one_letter_code
_entity_poly.pdbx_strand_id
1 'polypeptide(L)' 'MMSLPAIIGISIGAAGFAAFSRKNKPGSFLKRMVYFIAATAAMLLIMLAVNFGIYYANHGA' A
#
# COMPACT_ATOMS: atom_id res chain seq x y z
N MET A 1 -8.23 8.49 -13.46
CA MET A 1 -6.97 7.98 -12.89
C MET A 1 -6.82 8.51 -11.47
N MET A 2 -6.36 7.71 -10.51
CA MET A 2 -6.05 8.22 -9.17
C MET A 2 -4.77 9.07 -9.19
N SER A 3 -4.73 10.09 -8.34
CA SER A 3 -3.56 10.94 -8.17
C SER A 3 -2.46 10.23 -7.36
N LEU A 4 -1.20 10.54 -7.66
CA LEU A 4 -0.03 10.02 -6.94
C LEU A 4 -0.11 10.24 -5.41
N PRO A 5 -0.52 11.43 -4.92
CA PRO A 5 -0.71 11.66 -3.48
C PRO A 5 -1.75 10.74 -2.85
N ALA A 6 -2.83 10.41 -3.56
CA ALA A 6 -3.86 9.50 -3.08
C ALA A 6 -3.36 8.06 -2.99
N ILE A 7 -2.61 7.59 -4.01
CA ILE A 7 -1.99 6.25 -4.02
C ILE A 7 -1.02 6.11 -2.83
N ILE A 8 -0.17 7.12 -2.62
CA ILE A 8 0.78 7.13 -1.50
C ILE A 8 0.03 7.15 -0.16
N GLY A 9 -0.95 8.04 0.00
CA GLY A 9 -1.72 8.17 1.24
C GLY A 9 -2.46 6.89 1.62
N ILE A 10 -3.13 6.24 0.67
CA ILE A 10 -3.87 4.99 0.94
C ILE A 10 -2.91 3.84 1.22
N SER A 11 -1.80 3.75 0.49
CA SER A 11 -0.80 2.69 0.70
C SER A 11 -0.17 2.78 2.09
N ILE A 12 0.22 3.99 2.52
CA ILE A 12 0.76 4.27 3.86
C ILE A 12 -0.30 4.00 4.94
N GLY A 13 -1.54 4.46 4.74
CA GLY A 13 -2.63 4.27 5.70
C GLY A 13 -2.99 2.81 5.90
N ALA A 14 -3.12 2.04 4.81
CA ALA A 14 -3.44 0.62 4.84
C ALA A 14 -2.31 -0.21 5.47
N ALA A 15 -1.06 0.05 5.07
CA ALA A 15 0.10 -0.61 5.66
C ALA A 15 0.29 -0.23 7.13
N GLY A 16 0.01 1.02 7.49
CA GLY A 16 0.05 1.52 8.87
C GLY A 16 -0.97 0.80 9.73
N PHE A 17 -2.21 0.69 9.27
CA PHE A 17 -3.23 -0.08 9.96
C PHE A 17 -2.84 -1.57 10.08
N ALA A 18 -2.33 -2.19 9.02
CA ALA A 18 -1.93 -3.60 9.03
C ALA A 18 -0.74 -3.90 9.95
N ALA A 19 0.28 -3.03 9.94
CA ALA A 19 1.47 -3.16 10.78
C ALA A 19 1.20 -2.77 12.23
N PHE A 20 0.30 -1.81 12.46
CA PHE A 20 -0.01 -1.32 13.81
C PHE A 20 -1.24 -1.94 14.46
N SER A 21 -2.00 -2.80 13.76
CA SER A 21 -3.13 -3.51 14.35
C SER A 21 -2.71 -4.46 15.48
N ARG A 22 -3.42 -4.38 16.62
CA ARG A 22 -3.17 -5.14 17.87
C ARG A 22 -3.18 -6.66 17.69
N LYS A 23 -3.74 -7.17 16.58
CA LYS A 23 -3.79 -8.61 16.24
C LYS A 23 -2.45 -9.14 15.75
N ASN A 24 -1.63 -8.31 15.11
CA ASN A 24 -0.28 -8.65 14.70
C ASN A 24 0.68 -8.05 15.74
N LYS A 25 0.99 -8.81 16.79
CA LYS A 25 2.06 -8.46 17.74
C LYS A 25 3.37 -9.13 17.29
N PRO A 26 4.15 -8.55 16.35
CA PRO A 26 5.54 -8.96 16.25
C PRO A 26 6.20 -8.57 17.58
N GLY A 27 6.88 -9.52 18.23
CA GLY A 27 7.47 -9.31 19.56
C GLY A 27 8.52 -8.20 19.66
N SER A 28 8.80 -7.46 18.58
CA SER A 28 9.72 -6.33 18.55
C SER A 28 9.22 -5.22 17.59
N PHE A 29 9.34 -3.97 18.04
CA PHE A 29 9.03 -2.76 17.26
C PHE A 29 9.80 -2.71 15.93
N LEU A 30 11.04 -3.23 15.91
CA LEU A 30 11.87 -3.25 14.71
C LEU A 30 11.28 -4.17 13.62
N LYS A 31 10.76 -5.33 14.02
CA LYS A 31 10.04 -6.25 13.11
C LYS A 31 8.75 -5.62 12.58
N ARG A 32 8.08 -4.79 13.38
CA ARG A 32 6.88 -4.04 12.99
C ARG A 32 7.19 -2.97 11.94
N MET A 33 8.31 -2.25 12.09
CA MET A 33 8.76 -1.28 11.08
C MET A 33 9.14 -1.96 9.77
N VAL A 34 9.86 -3.08 9.81
CA VAL A 34 10.20 -3.83 8.59
C VAL A 34 8.94 -4.34 7.89
N TYR A 35 7.98 -4.88 8.65
CA TYR A 35 6.69 -5.30 8.11
C TYR A 35 5.90 -4.13 7.52
N PHE A 36 5.89 -2.96 8.18
CA PHE A 36 5.25 -1.75 7.68
C PHE A 36 5.84 -1.29 6.34
N ILE A 37 7.17 -1.23 6.23
CA ILE A 37 7.85 -0.82 4.99
C ILE A 37 7.56 -1.81 3.87
N ALA A 38 7.66 -3.11 4.14
CA ALA A 38 7.36 -4.16 3.17
C ALA A 38 5.89 -4.12 2.71
N ALA A 39 4.96 -3.96 3.63
CA ALA A 39 3.54 -3.84 3.33
C ALA A 39 3.22 -2.57 2.54
N THR A 40 3.85 -1.44 2.87
CA THR A 40 3.69 -0.17 2.15
C THR A 40 4.17 -0.30 0.71
N ALA A 41 5.35 -0.88 0.49
CA ALA A 41 5.90 -1.11 -0.84
C ALA A 41 5.01 -2.06 -1.66
N ALA A 42 4.53 -3.15 -1.07
CA ALA A 42 3.61 -4.07 -1.74
C ALA A 42 2.29 -3.37 -2.14
N MET A 43 1.73 -2.57 -1.24
CA MET A 43 0.46 -1.87 -1.52
C MET A 43 0.62 -0.79 -2.59
N LEU A 44 1.76 -0.08 -2.60
CA LEU A 44 2.10 0.88 -3.66
C LEU A 44 2.17 0.20 -5.03
N LEU A 45 2.81 -0.97 -5.13
CA LEU A 45 2.90 -1.72 -6.39
C LEU A 45 1.52 -2.17 -6.88
N ILE A 46 0.67 -2.68 -5.98
CA ILE A 46 -0.70 -3.09 -6.32
C ILE A 46 -1.50 -1.89 -6.81
N MET A 47 -1.49 -0.77 -6.08
CA MET A 47 -2.24 0.43 -6.46
C MET A 47 -1.75 1.02 -7.78
N LEU A 48 -0.44 0.98 -8.03
CA LEU A 48 0.13 1.45 -9.30
C LEU A 48 -0.28 0.54 -10.45
N ALA A 49 -0.22 -0.79 -10.27
CA ALA A 49 -0.69 -1.76 -11.26
C ALA A 49 -2.18 -1.60 -11.58
N VAL A 50 -3.02 -1.40 -10.56
CA VAL A 50 -4.46 -1.13 -10.73
C VAL A 50 -4.67 0.20 -11.46
N ASN A 51 -3.92 1.25 -11.12
CA ASN A 51 -4.01 2.55 -11.79
C ASN A 51 -3.67 2.43 -13.29
N PHE A 52 -2.59 1.71 -13.63
CA PHE A 52 -2.23 1.42 -15.02
C PHE A 52 -3.26 0.54 -15.73
N GLY A 53 -3.79 -0.49 -15.07
CA GLY A 53 -4.83 -1.35 -15.64
C GLY A 53 -6.10 -0.56 -16.00
N ILE A 54 -6.55 0.33 -15.11
CA ILE A 54 -7.69 1.22 -15.36
C ILE A 54 -7.36 2.23 -16.47
N TYR A 55 -6.13 2.76 -16.52
CA TYR A 55 -5.71 3.66 -17.58
C TYR A 55 -5.80 2.99 -18.96
N TYR A 56 -5.22 1.79 -19.10
CA TYR A 56 -5.28 1.01 -20.34
C TYR A 56 -6.70 0.59 -20.70
N ALA A 57 -7.53 0.19 -19.74
CA ALA A 57 -8.92 -0.16 -20.01
C ALA A 57 -9.75 1.05 -20.50
N ASN A 58 -9.47 2.25 -19.99
CA ASN A 58 -10.21 3.47 -20.32
C ASN A 58 -9.64 4.24 -21.53
N HIS A 59 -8.39 4.00 -21.94
CA HIS A 59 -7.76 4.65 -23.11
C HIS A 59 -7.43 3.67 -24.24
N GLY A 60 -7.57 2.36 -24.01
CA GLY A 60 -7.33 1.30 -24.97
C GLY A 60 -8.60 0.72 -25.60
N ALA A 61 -9.72 1.45 -25.53
CA ALA A 61 -10.98 1.17 -26.22
C ALA A 61 -11.30 2.28 -27.21
#